data_AF-D8PDJ4-F1
#
_entry.id   AF-D8PDJ4-F1
#
_cell.length_a   1.000
_cell.length_b   1.000
_cell.length_c   1.000
_cell.angle_alpha   90.00
_cell.angle_beta   90.00
_cell.angle_gamma   90.00
#
_symmetry.space_group_name_H-M   'P 1'
#
loop_
_entity.id
_entity.type
_entity.pdbx_description
1 polymer ?
#
loop_
_entity_poly.entity_id
_entity_poly.type
_entity_poly.pdbx_seq_one_letter_code
_entity_poly.pdbx_strand_id
1 'polypeptide(L)' 'MTLRPRQEQLLQLLKDRRSMPPKEIRESVRGSKHGTMDLLNALLEAGLGPRSGTQKAGRYTSA' A
#
# COMPACT_ATOMS: atom_id res chain seq x y z
N MET A 1 10.41 14.12 -6.92
CA MET A 1 9.22 13.23 -6.96
C MET A 1 8.39 13.54 -5.74
N THR A 2 7.21 14.13 -5.93
CA THR A 2 6.31 14.48 -4.83
C THR A 2 5.31 13.34 -4.67
N LEU A 3 5.30 12.68 -3.52
CA LEU A 3 4.28 11.68 -3.21
C LEU A 3 2.91 12.37 -3.25
N ARG A 4 1.95 11.77 -3.96
CA ARG A 4 0.57 12.28 -4.00
C ARG A 4 -0.03 12.14 -2.59
N PRO A 5 -0.96 13.01 -2.15
CA PRO A 5 -1.48 13.01 -0.77
C PRO A 5 -1.98 11.64 -0.28
N ARG A 6 -2.58 10.85 -1.20
CA ARG A 6 -3.08 9.51 -0.90
C ARG A 6 -1.97 8.46 -0.72
N GLN A 7 -0.83 8.64 -1.38
CA GLN A 7 0.34 7.77 -1.22
C GLN A 7 1.02 8.04 0.12
N GLU A 8 1.14 9.30 0.53
CA GLU A 8 1.66 9.65 1.87
C GLU A 8 0.79 9.07 2.98
N GLN A 9 -0.53 9.15 2.85
CA GLN A 9 -1.45 8.59 3.83
C GLN A 9 -1.30 7.07 3.97
N LEU A 10 -1.10 6.37 2.86
CA LEU A 10 -0.82 4.93 2.86
C LEU A 10 0.55 4.60 3.45
N LEU A 11 1.56 5.42 3.15
CA LEU A 11 2.89 5.30 3.72
C LEU A 11 2.86 5.40 5.25
N GLN A 12 2.14 6.39 5.77
CA GLN A 12 1.98 6.62 7.20
C GLN A 12 1.28 5.43 7.87
N LEU A 13 0.27 4.87 7.23
CA LEU A 13 -0.42 3.66 7.70
C LEU A 13 0.51 2.43 7.74
N LEU A 14 1.39 2.28 6.75
CA LEU A 14 2.37 1.19 6.72
C LEU A 14 3.51 1.38 7.72
N LYS A 15 3.88 2.62 8.06
CA LYS A 15 4.82 2.89 9.16
C LYS A 15 4.23 2.52 10.52
N ASP A 16 2.95 2.82 10.73
CA ASP A 16 2.23 2.48 11.96
C ASP A 16 2.08 0.96 12.16
N ARG A 17 1.62 0.25 11.11
CA ARG A 17 1.30 -1.18 11.22
C ARG A 17 2.42 -2.15 10.85
N ARG A 18 3.56 -1.66 10.34
CA ARG A 18 4.70 -2.40 9.72
C ARG A 18 4.35 -3.29 8.52
N SER A 19 3.18 -3.93 8.50
CA SER A 19 2.81 -4.89 7.46
C SER A 19 1.30 -5.03 7.30
N MET A 20 0.75 -4.73 6.12
CA MET A 20 -0.68 -4.90 5.84
C MET A 20 -0.97 -5.71 4.56
N PRO A 21 -2.03 -6.54 4.57
CA PRO A 21 -2.55 -7.19 3.38
C PRO A 21 -3.32 -6.21 2.46
N PRO A 22 -3.53 -6.55 1.18
CA PRO A 22 -4.15 -5.65 0.21
C PRO A 22 -5.60 -5.30 0.57
N LYS A 23 -6.29 -6.21 1.26
CA LYS A 23 -7.67 -6.02 1.72
C LYS A 23 -7.75 -4.95 2.83
N GLU A 24 -6.89 -5.02 3.86
CA GLU A 24 -6.86 -4.00 4.91
C GLU A 24 -6.46 -2.64 4.37
N ILE A 25 -5.51 -2.60 3.41
CA ILE A 25 -5.15 -1.35 2.73
C ILE A 25 -6.40 -0.74 2.08
N ARG A 26 -7.12 -1.54 1.26
CA ARG A 26 -8.37 -1.09 0.62
C ARG A 26 -9.39 -0.55 1.62
N GLU A 27 -9.60 -1.27 2.71
CA GLU A 27 -10.57 -0.92 3.76
C GLU A 27 -10.15 0.36 4.50
N SER A 28 -8.86 0.53 4.74
CA SER A 28 -8.31 1.70 5.43
C SER A 28 -8.37 2.98 4.59
N VAL A 29 -8.20 2.89 3.26
CA VAL A 29 -8.20 4.09 2.39
C VAL A 29 -9.59 4.42 1.81
N ARG A 30 -10.66 3.66 2.17
CA ARG A 30 -12.03 3.79 1.59
C ARG A 30 -12.01 4.06 0.08
N GLY A 31 -11.25 3.25 -0.66
CA GLY A 31 -11.00 3.44 -2.08
C GLY A 31 -11.80 2.49 -2.98
N SER A 32 -12.16 2.94 -4.18
CA SER A 32 -12.63 2.06 -5.25
C SER A 32 -11.56 1.01 -5.60
N LYS A 33 -11.96 -0.13 -6.18
CA LYS A 33 -11.03 -1.20 -6.60
C LYS A 33 -9.85 -0.66 -7.42
N HIS A 34 -10.13 0.22 -8.39
CA HIS A 34 -9.11 0.82 -9.24
C HIS A 34 -8.17 1.76 -8.46
N GLY A 35 -8.72 2.65 -7.63
CA GLY A 35 -7.92 3.56 -6.79
C GLY A 35 -7.07 2.83 -5.75
N THR A 36 -7.52 1.65 -5.30
CA THR A 36 -6.72 0.76 -4.45
C THR A 36 -5.56 0.15 -5.23
N MET A 37 -5.81 -0.34 -6.45
CA MET A 37 -4.73 -0.91 -7.27
C MET A 37 -3.69 0.14 -7.67
N ASP A 38 -4.11 1.37 -7.97
CA ASP A 38 -3.22 2.51 -8.22
C ASP A 38 -2.31 2.79 -7.01
N LEU A 39 -2.87 2.76 -5.80
CA LEU A 39 -2.10 2.90 -4.56
C LEU A 39 -1.11 1.75 -4.32
N LEU A 40 -1.55 0.51 -4.58
CA LEU A 40 -0.69 -0.66 -4.43
C LEU A 40 0.46 -0.65 -5.44
N ASN A 41 0.20 -0.22 -6.68
CA ASN A 41 1.24 -0.03 -7.70
C ASN A 41 2.20 1.09 -7.31
N ALA A 42 1.69 2.20 -6.80
CA ALA A 42 2.52 3.30 -6.32
C ALA A 42 3.49 2.88 -5.20
N LEU A 43 3.08 1.98 -4.31
CA LEU A 43 3.97 1.43 -3.28
C LEU A 43 5.10 0.59 -3.90
N LEU A 44 4.79 -0.21 -4.92
CA LEU A 44 5.78 -0.99 -5.65
C LEU A 44 6.77 -0.09 -6.40
N GLU A 45 6.26 0.97 -7.05
CA GLU A 45 7.09 1.95 -7.76
C GLU A 45 7.98 2.77 -6.82
N ALA A 46 7.52 3.03 -5.59
CA ALA A 46 8.29 3.73 -4.56
C ALA A 46 9.38 2.86 -3.90
N GLY A 47 9.55 1.61 -4.33
CA GLY A 47 10.56 0.70 -3.77
C GLY A 47 10.29 0.27 -2.32
N LEU A 48 9.06 0.45 -1.83
CA LEU A 48 8.65 0.12 -0.46
C LEU A 48 8.40 -1.38 -0.35
N GLY A 49 9.50 -2.12 -0.23
CA GLY A 49 9.58 -3.50 0.23
C GLY A 49 8.99 -4.54 -0.73
N PRO A 50 9.63 -5.71 -0.91
CA PRO A 50 9.06 -6.76 -1.71
C PRO A 50 7.75 -7.24 -1.08
N ARG A 51 6.71 -7.33 -1.91
CA ARG A 51 5.44 -7.98 -1.55
C ARG A 51 5.77 -9.38 -1.03
N SER A 52 5.63 -9.61 0.28
CA SER A 52 5.86 -10.94 0.86
C SER A 52 4.57 -11.75 0.68
N GLY A 53 4.53 -12.62 -0.34
CA GLY A 53 3.40 -13.50 -0.65
C GLY A 53 2.74 -13.26 -2.03
N THR A 54 1.54 -13.79 -2.24
CA THR A 54 0.84 -13.77 -3.55
C THR A 54 0.07 -12.46 -3.81
N GLN A 55 -0.39 -12.20 -5.03
CA GLN A 55 -1.10 -10.97 -5.39
C GLN A 55 -2.36 -10.68 -4.52
N LYS A 56 -3.01 -11.72 -3.98
CA LYS A 56 -4.21 -11.63 -3.12
C LYS A 56 -3.89 -11.64 -1.62
N ALA A 57 -2.83 -12.31 -1.20
CA ALA A 57 -2.50 -12.53 0.22
C ALA A 57 -1.16 -11.90 0.65
N GLY A 58 -0.45 -11.27 -0.27
CA GLY A 58 0.88 -10.72 -0.06
C GLY A 58 0.82 -9.47 0.80
N ARG A 59 1.73 -9.37 1.76
CA ARG A 59 1.79 -8.25 2.69
C ARG A 59 2.75 -7.18 2.18
N TYR A 60 2.36 -5.93 2.33
CA TYR A 60 3.21 -4.77 2.06
C TYR A 60 3.90 -4.37 3.34
N THR A 61 5.22 -4.22 3.31
CA THR A 61 6.02 -3.83 4.46
C THR A 61 6.69 -2.49 4.20
N SER A 62 6.73 -1.63 5.21
CA SER A 62 7.68 -0.51 5.21
C SER A 62 9.08 -1.10 5.38
N ALA A 63 9.99 -0.76 4.47
CA ALA A 63 11.42 -1.07 4.62
C ALA A 63 12.02 -0.29 5.80
#